data_AF-A0A944IX84-F1
#
_entry.id   AF-A0A944IX84-F1
#
_cell.length_a   1.000
_cell.length_b   1.000
_cell.length_c   1.000
_cell.angle_alpha   90.00
_cell.angle_beta   90.00
_cell.angle_gamma   90.00
#
_symmetry.space_group_name_H-M   'P 1'
#
loop_
_entity.id
_entity.type
_entity.pdbx_description
1 polymer ?
#
loop_
_entity_poly.entity_id
_entity_poly.type
_entity_poly.pdbx_seq_one_letter_code
_entity_poly.pdbx_strand_id
1 'polypeptide(L)'
;AELDALAAAFPRGAHQPVVLGLTARAAGLGPRDAAHVAAYESVGGPATATVRLLGLDPFEASGVLAHLAPELDAVAAQAEAAALRARSEGPDALPAASSPLLEIAAEVHADWPVRLFAS
;
A
#
# COMPACT_ATOMS: atom_id res chain seq x y z
N ALA A 1 19.98 -8.86 -9.42
CA ALA A 1 21.12 -8.16 -8.78
C ALA A 1 20.66 -7.30 -7.60
N GLU A 2 19.89 -6.22 -7.80
CA GLU A 2 19.46 -5.36 -6.68
C GLU A 2 18.50 -6.10 -5.72
N LEU A 3 17.52 -6.86 -6.24
CA LEU A 3 16.61 -7.68 -5.43
C LEU A 3 17.33 -8.79 -4.65
N ASP A 4 18.31 -9.45 -5.27
CA ASP A 4 19.13 -10.47 -4.61
C ASP A 4 19.96 -9.87 -3.47
N ALA A 5 20.51 -8.66 -3.69
CA ALA A 5 21.23 -7.92 -2.66
C ALA A 5 20.32 -7.52 -1.50
N LEU A 6 19.07 -7.10 -1.78
CA LEU A 6 18.08 -6.81 -0.73
C LEU A 6 17.76 -8.07 0.09
N ALA A 7 17.52 -9.20 -0.57
CA ALA A 7 17.23 -10.47 0.09
C ALA A 7 18.41 -10.95 0.96
N ALA A 8 19.65 -10.78 0.49
CA ALA A 8 20.85 -11.10 1.26
C ALA A 8 21.03 -10.18 2.48
N ALA A 9 20.73 -8.88 2.33
CA ALA A 9 20.83 -7.90 3.41
C ALA A 9 19.72 -8.05 4.47
N PHE A 10 18.53 -8.53 4.07
CA PHE A 10 17.39 -8.74 4.95
C PHE A 10 16.89 -10.19 4.86
N PRO A 11 17.56 -11.16 5.51
CA PRO A 11 17.21 -12.58 5.39
C PRO A 11 15.81 -12.96 5.89
N ARG A 12 15.18 -12.10 6.71
CA ARG A 12 13.79 -12.25 7.17
C ARG A 12 12.77 -11.51 6.30
N GLY A 13 13.21 -10.99 5.16
CA GLY A 13 12.42 -10.12 4.29
C GLY A 13 12.53 -8.64 4.67
N ALA A 14 12.25 -7.80 3.68
CA ALA A 14 12.04 -6.36 3.85
C ALA A 14 10.54 -6.03 3.82
N HIS A 15 10.18 -4.84 4.28
CA HIS A 15 8.79 -4.37 4.21
C HIS A 15 8.31 -4.30 2.75
N GLN A 16 7.04 -4.66 2.52
CA GLN A 16 6.43 -4.71 1.18
C GLN A 16 6.67 -3.44 0.35
N PRO A 17 6.55 -2.21 0.89
CA PRO A 17 6.78 -1.00 0.08
C PRO A 17 8.21 -0.87 -0.46
N VAL A 18 9.21 -1.35 0.30
CA VAL A 18 10.62 -1.35 -0.12
C VAL A 18 10.82 -2.33 -1.27
N VAL A 19 10.26 -3.53 -1.14
CA VAL A 19 10.35 -4.58 -2.17
C VAL A 19 9.60 -4.15 -3.44
N LEU A 20 8.41 -3.56 -3.30
CA LEU A 20 7.61 -3.07 -4.43
C LEU A 20 8.36 -2.00 -5.21
N GLY A 21 8.89 -0.98 -4.53
CA GLY A 21 9.65 0.10 -5.19
C GLY A 21 10.90 -0.43 -5.90
N LEU A 22 11.62 -1.37 -5.30
CA LEU A 22 12.79 -1.99 -5.94
C LEU A 22 12.39 -2.86 -7.14
N THR A 23 11.27 -3.55 -7.06
CA THR A 23 10.74 -4.37 -8.15
C THR A 23 10.33 -3.50 -9.34
N ALA A 24 9.62 -2.40 -9.08
CA ALA A 24 9.25 -1.43 -10.11
C ALA A 24 10.49 -0.86 -10.82
N ARG A 25 11.49 -0.42 -10.04
CA ARG A 25 12.78 0.04 -10.57
C ARG A 25 13.48 -1.02 -11.43
N ALA A 26 13.54 -2.26 -10.94
CA ALA A 26 14.15 -3.37 -11.66
C ALA A 26 13.42 -3.70 -12.99
N ALA A 27 12.11 -3.41 -13.05
CA ALA A 27 11.30 -3.51 -14.26
C ALA A 27 11.38 -2.26 -15.17
N GLY A 28 12.19 -1.24 -14.82
CA GLY A 28 12.32 -0.01 -15.60
C GLY A 28 11.18 0.99 -15.38
N LEU A 29 10.38 0.83 -14.33
CA LEU A 29 9.26 1.69 -13.98
C LEU A 29 9.67 2.81 -13.00
N GLY A 30 8.86 3.87 -12.96
CA GLY A 30 9.08 5.04 -12.12
C GLY A 30 8.37 4.97 -10.75
N PRO A 31 8.64 5.94 -9.86
CA PRO A 31 7.97 6.02 -8.55
C PRO A 31 6.44 6.12 -8.66
N ARG A 32 5.93 6.80 -9.68
CA ARG A 32 4.48 6.94 -9.91
C ARG A 32 3.82 5.60 -10.25
N ASP A 33 4.47 4.77 -11.07
CA ASP A 33 3.96 3.43 -11.41
C ASP A 33 3.88 2.55 -10.16
N ALA A 34 4.93 2.56 -9.33
CA ALA A 34 4.94 1.85 -8.06
C ALA A 34 3.83 2.35 -7.12
N ALA A 35 3.60 3.68 -7.08
CA ALA A 35 2.56 4.29 -6.27
C ALA A 35 1.15 3.88 -6.74
N HIS A 36 0.90 3.78 -8.05
CA HIS A 36 -0.37 3.29 -8.57
C HIS A 36 -0.62 1.83 -8.20
N VAL A 37 0.40 0.96 -8.24
CA VAL A 37 0.28 -0.44 -7.80
C VAL A 37 -0.07 -0.49 -6.31
N ALA A 38 0.65 0.24 -5.46
CA ALA A 38 0.39 0.29 -4.02
C ALA A 38 -1.03 0.83 -3.72
N ALA A 39 -1.46 1.88 -4.42
CA ALA A 39 -2.78 2.48 -4.26
C ALA A 39 -3.90 1.50 -4.66
N TYR A 40 -3.73 0.80 -5.79
CA TYR A 40 -4.66 -0.21 -6.26
C TYR A 40 -4.83 -1.35 -5.24
N GLU A 41 -3.72 -1.90 -4.73
CA GLU A 41 -3.75 -2.96 -3.71
C GLU A 41 -4.44 -2.50 -2.43
N SER A 42 -4.18 -1.26 -2.01
CA SER A 42 -4.71 -0.67 -0.77
C SER A 42 -6.24 -0.56 -0.75
N VAL A 43 -6.88 -0.38 -1.91
CA VAL A 43 -8.35 -0.29 -2.01
C VAL A 43 -9.01 -1.58 -2.49
N GLY A 44 -8.30 -2.38 -3.30
CA GLY A 44 -8.83 -3.62 -3.88
C GLY A 44 -9.12 -4.70 -2.84
N GLY A 45 -8.22 -4.83 -1.84
CA GLY A 45 -8.40 -5.75 -0.72
C GLY A 45 -9.67 -5.45 0.08
N PRO A 46 -9.82 -4.23 0.63
CA PRO A 46 -11.04 -3.83 1.33
C PRO A 46 -12.32 -3.95 0.50
N ALA A 47 -12.31 -3.54 -0.77
CA ALA A 47 -13.49 -3.68 -1.63
C ALA A 47 -13.91 -5.15 -1.85
N THR A 48 -12.93 -6.05 -1.96
CA THR A 48 -13.22 -7.50 -2.03
C THR A 48 -13.74 -8.02 -0.70
N ALA A 49 -13.19 -7.52 0.42
CA ALA A 49 -13.61 -7.92 1.76
C ALA A 49 -15.05 -7.50 2.07
N THR A 50 -15.49 -6.31 1.67
CA THR A 50 -16.88 -5.87 1.91
C THR A 50 -17.90 -6.77 1.22
N VAL A 51 -17.63 -7.21 -0.02
CA VAL A 51 -18.48 -8.18 -0.72
C VAL A 51 -18.51 -9.52 0.01
N ARG A 52 -17.34 -10.05 0.40
CA ARG A 52 -17.24 -11.41 0.98
C ARG A 52 -17.69 -11.50 2.43
N LEU A 53 -17.50 -10.46 3.23
CA LEU A 53 -17.74 -10.46 4.67
C LEU A 53 -19.07 -9.81 5.03
N LEU A 54 -19.48 -8.76 4.30
CA LEU A 54 -20.69 -8.01 4.59
C LEU A 54 -21.81 -8.33 3.59
N GLY A 55 -21.52 -9.07 2.52
CA GLY A 55 -22.51 -9.45 1.51
C GLY A 55 -22.97 -8.27 0.63
N LEU A 56 -22.15 -7.23 0.48
CA LEU A 56 -22.48 -6.09 -0.37
C LEU A 56 -22.48 -6.45 -1.86
N ASP A 57 -23.20 -5.66 -2.66
CA ASP A 57 -23.25 -5.85 -4.11
C ASP A 57 -21.87 -5.58 -4.75
N PRO A 58 -21.29 -6.55 -5.50
CA PRO A 58 -20.02 -6.36 -6.20
C PRO A 58 -20.02 -5.23 -7.24
N PHE A 59 -21.17 -4.88 -7.83
CA PHE A 59 -21.28 -3.75 -8.75
C PHE A 59 -21.20 -2.42 -8.00
N GLU A 60 -21.81 -2.32 -6.81
CA GLU A 60 -21.69 -1.12 -5.97
C GLU A 60 -20.26 -0.95 -5.46
N ALA A 61 -19.61 -2.04 -5.01
CA ALA A 61 -18.20 -2.00 -4.61
C ALA A 61 -17.28 -1.55 -5.76
N SER A 62 -17.51 -2.06 -6.97
CA SER A 62 -16.79 -1.61 -8.18
C SER A 62 -17.08 -0.14 -8.50
N GLY A 63 -18.32 0.30 -8.30
CA GLY A 63 -18.71 1.70 -8.42
C GLY A 63 -17.91 2.60 -7.49
N VAL A 64 -17.77 2.24 -6.21
CA VAL A 64 -16.95 2.99 -5.24
C VAL A 64 -15.49 3.07 -5.70
N LEU A 65 -14.90 1.97 -6.16
CA LEU A 65 -13.52 1.97 -6.67
C LEU A 65 -13.35 2.92 -7.87
N ALA A 66 -14.32 2.95 -8.79
CA ALA A 66 -14.31 3.88 -9.92
C ALA A 66 -14.39 5.34 -9.46
N HIS A 67 -15.18 5.64 -8.43
CA HIS A 67 -15.28 6.99 -7.87
C HIS A 67 -14.02 7.42 -7.13
N LEU A 68 -13.25 6.49 -6.56
CA LEU A 68 -11.98 6.78 -5.88
C LEU A 68 -10.79 7.00 -6.82
N ALA A 69 -10.93 6.71 -8.12
CA ALA A 69 -9.82 6.78 -9.07
C ALA A 69 -9.09 8.15 -9.08
N PRO A 70 -9.79 9.31 -9.09
CA PRO A 70 -9.13 10.61 -9.03
C PRO A 70 -8.32 10.82 -7.74
N GLU A 71 -8.81 10.34 -6.60
CA GLU A 71 -8.09 10.41 -5.32
C GLU A 71 -6.85 9.51 -5.34
N LEU A 72 -6.93 8.31 -5.93
CA LEU A 72 -5.76 7.45 -6.10
C LEU A 72 -4.69 8.10 -6.98
N ASP A 73 -5.09 8.79 -8.05
CA ASP A 73 -4.17 9.56 -8.89
C ASP A 73 -3.48 10.69 -8.10
N ALA A 74 -4.22 11.37 -7.23
CA ALA A 74 -3.67 12.41 -6.36
C ALA A 74 -2.66 11.84 -5.34
N VAL A 75 -2.99 10.71 -4.71
CA VAL A 75 -2.07 10.02 -3.78
C VAL A 75 -0.82 9.54 -4.51
N ALA A 76 -0.95 9.00 -5.73
CA ALA A 76 0.19 8.57 -6.52
C ALA A 76 1.12 9.74 -6.88
N ALA A 77 0.56 10.90 -7.25
CA ALA A 77 1.33 12.11 -7.51
C ALA A 77 2.05 12.63 -6.25
N GLN A 78 1.40 12.58 -5.08
CA GLN A 78 2.02 12.96 -3.80
C GLN A 78 3.17 12.01 -3.42
N ALA A 79 2.98 10.69 -3.63
CA ALA A 79 4.00 9.69 -3.37
C ALA A 79 5.21 9.86 -4.29
N GLU A 80 5.00 10.16 -5.58
CA GLU A 80 6.08 10.49 -6.50
C GLU A 80 6.87 11.71 -6.03
N ALA A 81 6.19 12.80 -5.66
CA ALA A 81 6.84 14.01 -5.17
C ALA A 81 7.69 13.75 -3.90
N ALA A 82 7.15 12.98 -2.94
CA ALA A 82 7.88 12.60 -1.74
C ALA A 82 9.10 11.71 -2.06
N ALA A 83 8.94 10.73 -2.95
CA ALA A 83 10.03 9.86 -3.37
C ALA A 83 11.16 10.64 -4.06
N LEU A 84 10.83 11.64 -4.89
CA LEU A 84 11.82 12.50 -5.53
C LEU A 84 12.58 13.36 -4.50
N ARG A 85 11.87 13.96 -3.54
CA ARG A 85 12.51 14.74 -2.45
C ARG A 85 13.43 13.89 -1.59
N ALA A 86 13.01 12.68 -1.26
CA ALA A 86 13.80 11.77 -0.44
C ALA A 86 15.18 11.43 -1.02
N ARG A 87 15.36 11.57 -2.35
CA ARG A 87 16.68 11.38 -2.99
C ARG A 87 17.70 12.44 -2.62
N SER A 88 17.27 13.67 -2.31
CA SER A 88 18.14 14.77 -1.92
C SER A 88 18.07 15.11 -0.42
N GLU A 89 16.91 14.92 0.18
CA GLU A 89 16.62 15.30 1.57
C GLU A 89 16.73 14.12 2.55
N GLY A 90 16.86 12.89 2.04
CA GLY A 90 16.91 11.67 2.85
C GLY A 90 15.53 11.06 3.14
N PRO A 91 15.48 9.90 3.80
CA PRO A 91 14.24 9.14 4.02
C PRO A 91 13.22 9.87 4.90
N ASP A 92 13.65 10.83 5.71
CA ASP A 92 12.75 11.63 6.57
C ASP A 92 11.80 12.54 5.76
N ALA A 93 12.06 12.74 4.46
CA ALA A 93 11.13 13.42 3.57
C ALA A 93 9.94 12.56 3.13
N LEU A 94 9.96 11.24 3.41
CA LEU A 94 8.84 10.35 3.13
C LEU A 94 7.71 10.54 4.17
N PRO A 95 6.44 10.42 3.77
CA PRO A 95 5.32 10.57 4.70
C PRO A 95 5.31 9.42 5.72
N ALA A 96 5.26 9.78 7.00
CA ALA A 96 5.13 8.86 8.13
C ALA A 96 4.03 9.34 9.09
N ALA A 97 2.85 9.66 8.55
CA ALA A 97 1.72 10.15 9.34
C ALA A 97 1.15 9.02 10.22
N SER A 98 0.84 9.34 11.47
CA SER A 98 0.05 8.47 12.35
C SER A 98 -1.36 8.28 11.80
N SER A 99 -1.95 7.11 12.04
CA SER A 99 -3.36 6.85 11.73
C SER A 99 -4.05 6.27 12.95
N PRO A 100 -4.45 7.11 13.93
CA PRO A 100 -4.91 6.63 15.24
C PRO A 100 -6.09 5.66 15.16
N LEU A 101 -7.03 5.88 14.23
CA LEU A 101 -8.17 4.98 14.06
C LEU A 101 -7.76 3.62 13.50
N LEU A 102 -6.82 3.58 12.55
CA LEU A 102 -6.32 2.31 12.00
C LEU A 102 -5.44 1.58 13.03
N GLU A 103 -4.62 2.31 13.79
CA GLU A 103 -3.79 1.76 14.86
C GLU A 103 -4.66 1.11 15.95
N ILE A 104 -5.72 1.79 16.40
CA ILE A 104 -6.68 1.21 17.37
C ILE A 104 -7.41 0.01 16.77
N ALA A 105 -7.87 0.11 15.52
CA ALA A 105 -8.58 -0.99 14.86
C ALA A 105 -7.70 -2.24 14.70
N ALA A 106 -6.39 -2.06 14.45
CA ALA A 106 -5.44 -3.15 14.37
C ALA A 106 -5.30 -3.90 15.71
N GLU A 107 -5.24 -3.17 16.84
CA GLU A 107 -5.20 -3.81 18.17
C GLU A 107 -6.52 -4.52 18.51
N VAL A 108 -7.65 -3.90 18.18
CA VAL A 108 -8.96 -4.56 18.31
C VAL A 108 -9.02 -5.84 17.49
N HIS A 109 -8.50 -5.83 16.26
CA HIS A 109 -8.43 -7.03 15.43
C HIS A 109 -7.49 -8.08 16.04
N ALA A 110 -6.32 -7.69 16.55
CA ALA A 110 -5.35 -8.60 17.17
C ALA A 110 -5.92 -9.37 18.37
N ASP A 111 -6.79 -8.71 19.15
CA ASP A 111 -7.48 -9.32 20.30
C ASP A 111 -8.78 -10.04 19.93
N TRP A 112 -9.23 -9.93 18.68
CA TRP A 112 -10.49 -10.53 18.24
C TRP A 112 -10.38 -12.07 18.21
N PRO A 113 -11.24 -12.83 18.89
CA PRO A 113 -11.05 -14.29 19.05
C PRO A 113 -11.36 -15.10 17.79
N VAL A 114 -12.20 -14.59 16.88
CA VAL A 114 -12.58 -15.24 15.62
C VAL A 114 -12.14 -14.37 14.43
N ARG A 115 -10.89 -14.55 14.00
CA ARG A 115 -10.32 -13.80 12.86
C ARG A 115 -10.38 -14.62 11.58
N LEU A 116 -10.78 -13.96 10.50
CA LEU A 116 -10.75 -14.51 9.14
C LEU A 116 -9.51 -14.04 8.35
N PHE A 117 -8.80 -13.02 8.86
CA PHE A 117 -7.58 -12.46 8.29
C PHE A 117 -6.46 -12.44 9.32
N ALA A 118 -5.21 -12.40 8.85
CA ALA A 118 -4.05 -12.31 9.73
C ALA A 118 -3.90 -10.91 10.37
N SER A 119 -4.48 -9.89 9.73
CA SER A 119 -4.49 -8.48 10.12
C SER A 119 -5.72 -7.78 9.58
#